data_AF-A0A935XB15-F1
#
_entry.id   AF-A0A935XB15-F1
#
_cell.length_a   1.000
_cell.length_b   1.000
_cell.length_c   1.000
_cell.angle_alpha   90.00
_cell.angle_beta   90.00
_cell.angle_gamma   90.00
#
_symmetry.space_group_name_H-M   'P 1'
#
loop_
_entity.id
_entity.type
_entity.pdbx_description
1 polymer ?
#
loop_
_entity_poly.entity_id
_entity_poly.type
_entity_poly.pdbx_seq_one_letter_code
_entity_poly.pdbx_strand_id
1 'polypeptide(L)' 'MPRDQRSVIIRSYFGRQFGDQHPLAVPGFASVRLLQPIDDFVRRYRGGGWTSYRALVTDGAR' A
#
# COMPACT_ATOMS: atom_id res chain seq x y z
N MET A 1 8.49 -0.75 -19.05
CA MET A 1 8.33 0.50 -18.29
C MET A 1 9.65 0.78 -17.59
N PRO A 2 10.39 1.83 -17.96
CA PRO A 2 11.56 2.27 -17.20
C PRO A 2 11.12 2.59 -15.77
N ARG A 3 11.85 2.10 -14.79
CA ARG A 3 11.60 2.35 -13.36
C ARG A 3 12.89 2.83 -12.75
N ASP A 4 12.81 3.83 -11.90
CA ASP A 4 13.93 4.36 -11.14
C ASP A 4 13.61 4.37 -9.64
N GLN A 5 14.58 4.81 -8.84
CA GLN A 5 14.45 4.86 -7.38
C GLN A 5 13.33 5.79 -6.88
N ARG A 6 12.76 6.64 -7.74
CA ARG A 6 11.66 7.56 -7.41
C ARG A 6 10.29 7.02 -7.82
N SER A 7 10.26 5.86 -8.46
CA SER A 7 9.03 5.27 -8.97
C SER A 7 8.21 4.67 -7.84
N VAL A 8 6.92 5.02 -7.79
CA VAL A 8 5.98 4.59 -6.75
C VAL A 8 4.73 3.94 -7.33
N ILE A 9 4.17 2.99 -6.59
CA ILE A 9 2.80 2.50 -6.76
C ILE A 9 1.90 3.37 -5.89
N ILE A 10 0.89 3.96 -6.49
CA ILE A 10 -0.17 4.70 -5.80
C ILE A 10 -1.38 3.77 -5.71
N ARG A 11 -1.90 3.53 -4.50
CA ARG A 11 -3.13 2.76 -4.30
C ARG A 11 -4.16 3.56 -3.53
N SER A 12 -5.41 3.47 -3.97
CA SER A 12 -6.55 3.97 -3.22
C SER A 12 -7.16 2.82 -2.43
N TYR A 13 -7.18 2.96 -1.10
CA TYR A 13 -7.86 2.02 -0.19
C TYR A 13 -9.17 2.64 0.27
N PHE A 14 -10.29 1.92 0.10
CA PHE A 14 -11.62 2.43 0.39
C PHE A 14 -12.24 1.73 1.59
N GLY A 15 -12.97 2.51 2.40
CA GLY A 15 -13.84 2.00 3.44
C GLY A 15 -13.12 1.23 4.57
N ARG A 16 -13.81 0.19 5.07
CA ARG A 16 -13.40 -0.68 6.17
C ARG A 16 -13.26 -2.12 5.71
N GLN A 17 -12.52 -2.32 4.62
CA GLN A 17 -12.47 -3.59 3.89
C GLN A 17 -12.00 -4.79 4.74
N PHE A 18 -11.38 -4.53 5.89
CA PHE A 18 -10.97 -5.53 6.87
C PHE A 18 -11.58 -5.33 8.27
N GLY A 19 -12.77 -4.74 8.35
CA GLY A 19 -13.49 -4.46 9.61
C GLY A 19 -13.06 -3.15 10.26
N ASP A 20 -11.77 -2.82 10.17
CA ASP A 20 -11.20 -1.60 10.74
C ASP A 20 -11.03 -0.49 9.71
N GLN A 21 -11.06 0.74 10.20
CA GLN A 21 -10.62 1.90 9.45
C GLN A 21 -9.11 1.88 9.30
N HIS A 22 -8.61 2.20 8.10
CA HIS A 22 -7.17 2.23 7.87
C HIS A 22 -6.49 3.29 8.76
N PRO A 23 -5.31 3.03 9.35
CA PRO A 23 -4.65 3.96 10.28
C PRO A 23 -4.37 5.35 9.68
N LEU A 24 -4.12 5.40 8.37
CA LEU A 24 -3.90 6.65 7.62
C LEU A 24 -5.19 7.33 7.12
N ALA A 25 -6.36 6.87 7.56
CA ALA A 25 -7.62 7.47 7.13
C ALA A 25 -7.85 8.82 7.79
N VAL A 26 -8.23 9.81 6.98
CA VAL A 26 -8.56 11.16 7.44
C VAL A 26 -10.09 11.32 7.43
N PRO A 27 -10.71 11.83 8.52
CA PRO A 27 -12.15 12.08 8.57
C PRO A 27 -12.62 12.96 7.41
N GLY A 28 -13.78 12.63 6.83
CA GLY A 28 -14.36 13.35 5.70
C GLY A 28 -13.83 12.92 4.31
N PHE A 29 -12.83 12.03 4.24
CA PHE A 29 -12.33 11.49 2.98
C PHE A 29 -12.82 10.05 2.74
N ALA A 30 -13.22 9.76 1.51
CA ALA A 30 -13.76 8.45 1.13
C ALA A 30 -12.69 7.34 0.96
N SER A 31 -11.41 7.72 0.85
CA SER A 31 -10.32 6.78 0.62
C SER A 31 -9.02 7.25 1.26
N VAL A 32 -8.12 6.29 1.43
CA VAL A 32 -6.73 6.52 1.82
C VAL A 32 -5.84 6.33 0.60
N ARG A 33 -4.92 7.27 0.38
CA ARG A 33 -3.87 7.14 -0.62
C ARG A 33 -2.65 6.49 0.03
N LEU A 34 -2.23 5.35 -0.50
CA LEU A 34 -1.03 4.62 -0.06
C LEU A 34 0.06 4.81 -1.10
N LEU A 35 1.25 5.23 -0.66
CA LEU A 35 2.43 5.34 -1.52
C LEU A 35 3.39 4.21 -1.19
N GLN A 36 3.78 3.45 -2.22
CA GLN A 36 4.73 2.36 -2.05
C GLN A 36 5.84 2.45 -3.11
N PRO A 37 7.11 2.65 -2.71
CA PRO A 37 8.23 2.56 -3.64
C PRO A 37 8.25 1.21 -4.37
N ILE A 38 8.41 1.25 -5.69
CA ILE A 38 8.39 0.02 -6.51
C ILE A 38 9.53 -0.92 -6.09
N ASP A 39 10.71 -0.38 -5.82
CA ASP A 39 11.87 -1.19 -5.45
C ASP A 39 11.65 -1.93 -4.13
N ASP A 40 11.03 -1.27 -3.14
CA ASP A 40 10.68 -1.91 -1.87
C ASP A 40 9.61 -3.00 -2.05
N PHE A 41 8.59 -2.72 -2.88
CA PHE A 41 7.57 -3.69 -3.22
C PHE A 41 8.19 -4.96 -3.85
N VAL A 42 9.03 -4.79 -4.89
CA VAL A 42 9.68 -5.90 -5.60
C VAL A 42 10.65 -6.66 -4.70
N ARG A 43 11.45 -5.95 -3.91
CA ARG A 43 12.40 -6.55 -2.96
C ARG A 43 11.67 -7.44 -1.96
N ARG A 44 10.59 -6.96 -1.35
CA ARG A 44 9.80 -7.73 -0.37
C ARG A 44 9.04 -8.86 -1.02
N TYR A 45 8.50 -8.68 -2.23
CA TYR A 45 7.86 -9.76 -3.01
C TYR A 45 8.83 -10.90 -3.32
N ARG A 46 10.04 -10.59 -3.82
CA ARG A 46 11.08 -11.59 -4.13
C ARG A 46 11.58 -12.33 -2.89
N GLY A 47 11.55 -11.69 -1.73
CA GLY A 47 11.84 -12.31 -0.45
C GLY A 47 10.72 -13.17 0.14
N GLY A 48 9.63 -13.42 -0.60
CA GLY A 48 8.47 -14.18 -0.12
C GLY A 48 7.51 -13.40 0.77
N GLY A 49 7.62 -12.06 0.80
CA GLY A 49 6.71 -11.18 1.52
C GLY A 49 5.39 -10.93 0.78
N TRP A 50 4.56 -10.03 1.35
CA TRP A 50 3.20 -9.73 0.89
C TRP A 50 2.29 -10.97 0.84
N THR A 51 2.19 -11.67 1.96
CA THR A 51 1.43 -12.91 2.11
C THR A 51 -0.08 -12.76 1.88
N SER A 52 -0.60 -11.53 1.87
CA SER A 52 -1.99 -11.22 1.55
C SER A 52 -2.15 -9.79 1.09
N TYR A 53 -3.28 -9.48 0.46
CA TYR A 53 -3.65 -8.10 0.15
C TYR A 53 -3.79 -7.24 1.40
N ARG A 54 -4.26 -7.82 2.53
CA ARG A 54 -4.31 -7.13 3.82
C ARG A 54 -2.91 -6.67 4.24
N ALA A 55 -1.94 -7.59 4.27
CA ALA A 55 -0.55 -7.26 4.61
C ALA A 55 0.05 -6.20 3.66
N LEU A 56 -0.32 -6.25 2.37
CA LEU A 56 0.11 -5.24 1.40
C LEU A 56 -0.41 -3.84 1.73
N VAL A 57 -1.70 -3.71 2.04
CA VAL A 57 -2.30 -2.40 2.32
C VAL A 57 -2.11 -1.92 3.75
N THR A 58 -1.73 -2.79 4.70
CA THR A 58 -1.41 -2.37 6.08
C THR A 58 0.08 -2.10 6.28
N ASP A 59 0.95 -3.01 5.85
CA ASP A 59 2.38 -2.94 6.15
C ASP A 59 3.16 -2.25 5.03
N GLY A 60 2.58 -2.18 3.84
CA GLY A 60 3.12 -1.48 2.68
C GLY A 60 2.60 -0.05 2.54
N ALA A 61 1.67 0.35 3.40
CA ALA A 61 1.18 1.71 3.51
C ALA A 61 2.24 2.61 4.14
N ARG A 62 2.73 3.58 3.38
CA ARG A 62 3.50 4.73 3.87
C ARG A 62 2.91 6.01 3.28
#